data_AF-A0A2W2C9W7-F1
#
_entry.id   AF-A0A2W2C9W7-F1
#
_cell.length_a   1.000
_cell.length_b   1.000
_cell.length_c   1.000
_cell.angle_alpha   90.00
_cell.angle_beta   90.00
_cell.angle_gamma   90.00
#
_symmetry.space_group_name_H-M   'P 1'
#
loop_
_entity.id
_entity.type
_entity.pdbx_description
1 polymer ?
#
loop_
_entity_poly.entity_id
_entity_poly.type
_entity_poly.pdbx_seq_one_letter_code
_entity_poly.pdbx_strand_id
1 'polypeptide(L)'
;MAAEGIRYAAHGLVAAWADHARTSAELLDLVGARGLTVARTVEPVRPDGAALATAVVGSLATGAADASWELAAVAATLSGEARALLALLFADPSLPTVATVLPPPGHGLAGIASTFPPGVAHDYVDAVLTDQPASLGLPVRDAAAAPVTSDGPLVAAVIAVASQFDPALRRDVAEMFLHASSHAIQVHGPYVADEALQARITWRKDPAGRTTPEHVWTVGPDDTVTTEHRVGAVAGRFDSFEALAKPLKALIEGNGGTIAGLHAYLKLVGPQGQARIFVPADVAGLGPDETTGFRGSGARSHDLAQHWTKARDYAMEVGAAPMPIVATDQIATGSDPGAVIIFRKIGTDWIVITCYPTAAPPKNFTRFGGSTP
;
A
#
# COMPACT_ATOMS: atom_id res chain seq x y z
N MET A 1 -6.02 16.88 -13.58
CA MET A 1 -6.93 15.95 -14.27
C MET A 1 -6.27 15.04 -15.32
N ALA A 2 -5.97 15.49 -16.55
CA ALA A 2 -5.65 14.57 -17.68
C ALA A 2 -4.48 13.60 -17.41
N ALA A 3 -3.39 14.07 -16.79
CA ALA A 3 -2.23 13.24 -16.48
C ALA A 3 -2.46 12.29 -15.28
N GLU A 4 -3.41 12.57 -14.38
CA GLU A 4 -3.78 11.61 -13.32
C GLU A 4 -4.68 10.51 -13.87
N GLY A 5 -5.62 10.83 -14.77
CA GLY A 5 -6.42 9.83 -15.48
C GLY A 5 -5.56 8.83 -16.27
N ILE A 6 -4.47 9.28 -16.92
CA ILE A 6 -3.49 8.40 -17.57
C ILE A 6 -2.82 7.46 -16.56
N ARG A 7 -2.49 7.92 -15.34
CA ARG A 7 -1.87 7.08 -14.29
C ARG A 7 -2.84 6.01 -13.79
N TYR A 8 -4.09 6.38 -13.59
CA TYR A 8 -5.16 5.46 -13.20
C TYR A 8 -5.40 4.40 -14.29
N ALA A 9 -5.55 4.83 -15.54
CA ALA A 9 -5.75 3.93 -16.69
C ALA A 9 -4.56 2.99 -16.91
N ALA A 10 -3.32 3.49 -16.84
CA ALA A 10 -2.12 2.66 -16.98
C ALA A 10 -2.04 1.57 -15.90
N HIS A 11 -2.36 1.90 -14.65
CA HIS A 11 -2.39 0.93 -13.56
C HIS A 11 -3.46 -0.14 -13.79
N GLY A 12 -4.70 0.29 -14.07
CA GLY A 12 -5.83 -0.62 -14.31
C GLY A 12 -5.60 -1.53 -15.51
N LEU A 13 -4.93 -1.06 -16.56
CA LEU A 13 -4.67 -1.84 -17.77
C LEU A 13 -3.55 -2.86 -17.58
N VAL A 14 -2.48 -2.52 -16.84
CA VAL A 14 -1.44 -3.50 -16.45
C VAL A 14 -2.03 -4.58 -15.53
N ALA A 15 -2.91 -4.20 -14.60
CA ALA A 15 -3.63 -5.14 -13.75
C ALA A 15 -4.60 -6.03 -14.55
N ALA A 16 -5.31 -5.49 -15.54
CA ALA A 16 -6.19 -6.26 -16.43
C ALA A 16 -5.39 -7.24 -17.31
N TRP A 17 -4.19 -6.87 -17.76
CA TRP A 17 -3.31 -7.79 -18.49
C TRP A 17 -2.77 -8.91 -17.59
N ALA A 18 -2.41 -8.60 -16.34
CA ALA A 18 -2.04 -9.60 -15.35
C ALA A 18 -3.16 -10.63 -15.12
N ASP A 19 -4.39 -10.14 -14.93
CA ASP A 19 -5.56 -10.98 -14.69
C ASP A 19 -5.94 -11.82 -15.92
N HIS A 20 -5.88 -11.23 -17.12
CA HIS A 20 -6.07 -11.95 -18.38
C HIS A 20 -5.05 -13.07 -18.55
N ALA A 21 -3.76 -12.80 -18.30
CA ALA A 21 -2.70 -13.81 -18.45
C ALA A 21 -2.84 -14.96 -17.45
N ARG A 22 -3.24 -14.67 -16.21
CA ARG A 22 -3.52 -15.66 -15.16
C ARG A 22 -4.76 -16.51 -15.51
N THR A 23 -5.90 -15.86 -15.74
CA THR A 23 -7.18 -16.53 -16.01
C THR A 23 -7.13 -17.35 -17.32
N SER A 24 -6.42 -16.86 -18.34
CA SER A 24 -6.18 -17.62 -19.58
C SER A 24 -5.46 -18.94 -19.33
N ALA A 25 -4.44 -18.94 -18.46
CA ALA A 25 -3.67 -20.13 -18.12
C ALA A 25 -4.54 -21.15 -17.37
N GLU A 26 -5.22 -20.69 -16.31
CA GLU A 26 -6.12 -21.51 -15.48
C GLU A 26 -7.22 -22.19 -16.31
N LEU A 27 -7.79 -21.47 -17.30
CA LEU A 27 -8.83 -22.01 -18.19
C LEU A 27 -8.28 -23.06 -19.17
N LEU A 28 -7.12 -22.81 -19.80
CA LEU A 28 -6.50 -23.76 -20.73
C LEU A 28 -6.10 -25.06 -20.01
N ASP A 29 -5.49 -24.95 -18.83
CA ASP A 29 -5.13 -26.10 -17.99
C ASP A 29 -6.36 -26.90 -17.55
N LEU A 30 -7.43 -26.21 -17.11
CA LEU A 30 -8.69 -26.85 -16.71
C LEU A 30 -9.36 -27.60 -17.87
N VAL A 31 -9.37 -27.02 -19.08
CA VAL A 31 -9.92 -27.67 -20.28
C VAL A 31 -9.09 -28.89 -20.64
N GLY A 32 -7.75 -28.79 -20.63
CA GLY A 32 -6.84 -29.91 -20.86
C GLY A 32 -7.06 -31.06 -19.86
N ALA A 33 -7.12 -30.75 -18.56
CA ALA A 33 -7.32 -31.74 -17.50
C ALA A 33 -8.69 -32.44 -17.58
N ARG A 34 -9.77 -31.68 -17.83
CA ARG A 34 -11.12 -32.26 -18.05
C ARG A 34 -11.15 -33.12 -19.30
N GLY A 35 -10.52 -32.67 -20.37
CA GLY A 35 -10.43 -33.38 -21.64
C GLY A 35 -9.70 -34.72 -21.53
N LEU A 36 -8.54 -34.75 -20.86
CA LEU A 36 -7.82 -35.98 -20.52
C LEU A 36 -8.66 -36.92 -19.63
N THR A 37 -9.47 -36.38 -18.73
CA THR A 37 -10.39 -37.17 -17.89
C THR A 37 -11.47 -37.84 -18.74
N VAL A 38 -12.06 -37.13 -19.71
CA VAL A 38 -13.02 -37.71 -20.66
C VAL A 38 -12.35 -38.80 -21.50
N ALA A 39 -11.15 -38.55 -22.04
CA ALA A 39 -10.41 -39.53 -22.83
C ALA A 39 -10.17 -40.84 -22.05
N ARG A 40 -9.65 -40.75 -20.81
CA ARG A 40 -9.45 -41.91 -19.91
C ARG A 40 -10.76 -42.65 -19.55
N THR A 41 -11.88 -41.94 -19.51
CA THR A 41 -13.20 -42.53 -19.21
C THR A 41 -13.75 -43.32 -20.39
N VAL A 42 -13.45 -42.88 -21.62
CA VAL A 42 -13.95 -43.49 -22.86
C VAL A 42 -13.02 -44.58 -23.41
N GLU A 43 -11.72 -44.49 -23.15
CA GLU A 43 -10.70 -45.46 -23.56
C GLU A 43 -11.07 -46.96 -23.34
N PRO A 44 -11.61 -47.40 -22.18
CA PRO A 44 -11.96 -48.80 -21.94
C PRO A 44 -13.24 -49.29 -22.64
N VAL A 45 -14.03 -48.39 -23.27
CA VAL A 45 -15.29 -48.74 -23.93
C VAL A 45 -15.01 -49.54 -25.22
N ARG A 46 -15.75 -50.61 -25.47
CA ARG A 46 -15.57 -51.46 -26.67
C ARG A 46 -16.67 -51.26 -27.71
N PRO A 47 -16.38 -51.43 -29.01
CA PRO A 47 -15.06 -51.76 -29.57
C PRO A 47 -14.10 -50.58 -29.74
N ASP A 48 -14.62 -49.34 -29.86
CA ASP A 48 -13.86 -48.21 -30.44
C ASP A 48 -13.31 -47.17 -29.43
N GLY A 49 -13.39 -47.44 -28.12
CA GLY A 49 -13.09 -46.47 -27.06
C GLY A 49 -11.69 -45.86 -27.12
N ALA A 50 -10.67 -46.64 -27.47
CA ALA A 50 -9.30 -46.13 -27.63
C ALA A 50 -9.17 -45.15 -28.82
N ALA A 51 -9.85 -45.42 -29.93
CA ALA A 51 -9.90 -44.50 -31.08
C ALA A 51 -10.66 -43.21 -30.74
N LEU A 52 -11.78 -43.34 -30.02
CA LEU A 52 -12.57 -42.19 -29.57
C LEU A 52 -11.82 -41.34 -28.52
N ALA A 53 -11.09 -41.96 -27.58
CA ALA A 53 -10.23 -41.28 -26.63
C ALA A 53 -9.11 -40.49 -27.33
N THR A 54 -8.49 -41.09 -28.37
CA THR A 54 -7.48 -40.42 -29.21
C THR A 54 -8.09 -39.23 -29.96
N ALA A 55 -9.28 -39.40 -30.55
CA ALA A 55 -9.99 -38.33 -31.23
C ALA A 55 -10.38 -37.18 -30.29
N VAL A 56 -10.81 -37.49 -29.05
CA VAL A 56 -11.08 -36.50 -28.00
C VAL A 56 -9.82 -35.68 -27.71
N VAL A 57 -8.68 -36.32 -27.44
CA VAL A 57 -7.39 -35.63 -27.19
C VAL A 57 -6.98 -34.76 -28.38
N GLY A 58 -7.13 -35.26 -29.62
CA GLY A 58 -6.83 -34.49 -30.83
C GLY A 58 -7.68 -33.23 -30.97
N SER A 59 -9.01 -33.35 -30.86
CA SER A 59 -9.94 -32.21 -30.94
C SER A 59 -9.72 -31.19 -29.82
N LEU A 60 -9.38 -31.64 -28.61
CA LEU A 60 -9.01 -30.77 -27.50
C LEU A 60 -7.73 -30.00 -27.76
N ALA A 61 -6.70 -30.65 -28.32
CA ALA A 61 -5.44 -30.01 -28.66
C ALA A 61 -5.63 -28.92 -29.74
N THR A 62 -6.45 -29.18 -30.76
CA THR A 62 -6.83 -28.17 -31.76
C THR A 62 -7.59 -27.01 -31.12
N GLY A 63 -8.67 -27.28 -30.37
CA GLY A 63 -9.45 -26.22 -29.73
C GLY A 63 -8.67 -25.39 -28.70
N ALA A 64 -7.70 -25.99 -28.00
CA ALA A 64 -6.80 -25.28 -27.11
C ALA A 64 -5.80 -24.39 -27.86
N ALA A 65 -5.33 -24.81 -29.04
CA ALA A 65 -4.47 -23.99 -29.89
C ALA A 65 -5.23 -22.78 -30.47
N ASP A 66 -6.45 -22.98 -30.96
CA ASP A 66 -7.32 -21.92 -31.46
C ASP A 66 -7.65 -20.90 -30.35
N ALA A 67 -8.03 -21.39 -29.16
CA ALA A 67 -8.27 -20.53 -27.99
C ALA A 67 -7.01 -19.77 -27.55
N SER A 68 -5.84 -20.42 -27.56
CA SER A 68 -4.56 -19.78 -27.23
C SER A 68 -4.23 -18.62 -28.18
N TRP A 69 -4.57 -18.76 -29.47
CA TRP A 69 -4.39 -17.70 -30.47
C TRP A 69 -5.28 -16.48 -30.20
N GLU A 70 -6.57 -16.69 -29.94
CA GLU A 70 -7.51 -15.61 -29.59
C GLU A 70 -7.11 -14.90 -28.27
N LEU A 71 -6.70 -15.66 -27.25
CA LEU A 71 -6.23 -15.11 -25.98
C LEU A 71 -4.92 -14.32 -26.14
N ALA A 72 -4.04 -14.73 -27.06
CA ALA A 72 -2.84 -13.97 -27.42
C ALA A 72 -3.18 -12.66 -28.15
N ALA A 73 -4.22 -12.63 -28.99
CA ALA A 73 -4.68 -11.40 -29.64
C ALA A 73 -5.21 -10.37 -28.62
N VAL A 74 -5.94 -10.81 -27.60
CA VAL A 74 -6.37 -9.93 -26.48
C VAL A 74 -5.16 -9.39 -25.72
N ALA A 75 -4.17 -10.25 -25.40
CA ALA A 75 -2.93 -9.83 -24.74
C ALA A 75 -2.14 -8.80 -25.58
N ALA A 76 -2.19 -8.89 -26.90
CA ALA A 76 -1.56 -7.92 -27.80
C ALA A 76 -2.21 -6.53 -27.72
N THR A 77 -3.54 -6.47 -27.71
CA THR A 77 -4.29 -5.22 -27.51
C THR A 77 -3.96 -4.59 -26.15
N LEU A 78 -4.02 -5.37 -25.06
CA LEU A 78 -3.70 -4.89 -23.71
C LEU A 78 -2.25 -4.36 -23.60
N SER A 79 -1.29 -5.07 -24.21
CA SER A 79 0.11 -4.63 -24.30
C SER A 79 0.29 -3.34 -25.08
N GLY A 80 -0.35 -3.22 -26.25
CA GLY A 80 -0.27 -2.03 -27.10
C GLY A 80 -0.83 -0.79 -26.42
N GLU A 81 -2.02 -0.90 -25.83
CA GLU A 81 -2.65 0.20 -25.09
C GLU A 81 -1.87 0.56 -23.82
N ALA A 82 -1.29 -0.43 -23.11
CA ALA A 82 -0.44 -0.16 -21.94
C ALA A 82 0.82 0.61 -22.35
N ARG A 83 1.47 0.24 -23.45
CA ARG A 83 2.61 0.97 -24.01
C ARG A 83 2.25 2.38 -24.44
N ALA A 84 1.09 2.59 -25.06
CA ALA A 84 0.61 3.91 -25.45
C ALA A 84 0.38 4.82 -24.22
N LEU A 85 -0.25 4.31 -23.16
CA LEU A 85 -0.45 5.06 -21.91
C LEU A 85 0.86 5.34 -21.17
N LEU A 86 1.78 4.36 -21.12
CA LEU A 86 3.09 4.53 -20.48
C LEU A 86 4.00 5.48 -21.28
N ALA A 87 3.92 5.48 -22.61
CA ALA A 87 4.58 6.45 -23.49
C ALA A 87 4.16 7.89 -23.17
N LEU A 88 2.85 8.12 -23.03
CA LEU A 88 2.31 9.43 -22.63
C LEU A 88 2.68 9.79 -21.18
N LEU A 89 2.68 8.81 -20.27
CA LEU A 89 2.98 9.03 -18.85
C LEU A 89 4.44 9.40 -18.58
N PHE A 90 5.37 8.77 -19.29
CA PHE A 90 6.82 8.93 -19.12
C PHE A 90 7.48 9.78 -20.21
N ALA A 91 6.70 10.30 -21.16
CA ALA A 91 7.18 11.05 -22.33
C ALA A 91 8.20 10.27 -23.19
N ASP A 92 8.01 8.96 -23.31
CA ASP A 92 8.83 8.06 -24.14
C ASP A 92 8.05 7.62 -25.39
N PRO A 93 8.24 8.29 -26.55
CA PRO A 93 7.54 7.94 -27.78
C PRO A 93 8.03 6.63 -28.42
N SER A 94 9.08 5.99 -27.89
CA SER A 94 9.59 4.73 -28.44
C SER A 94 8.76 3.51 -27.97
N LEU A 95 8.22 3.52 -26.75
CA LEU A 95 7.52 2.38 -26.14
C LEU A 95 6.44 1.70 -27.02
N PRO A 96 5.62 2.42 -27.82
CA PRO A 96 4.61 1.81 -28.68
C PRO A 96 5.20 1.21 -29.98
N THR A 97 6.42 1.60 -30.36
CA THR A 97 7.07 1.19 -31.62
C THR A 97 8.20 0.16 -31.41
N VAL A 98 8.62 -0.09 -30.17
CA VAL A 98 9.56 -1.18 -29.84
C VAL A 98 8.93 -2.53 -30.23
N ALA A 99 9.58 -3.21 -31.17
CA ALA A 99 9.21 -4.56 -31.58
C ALA A 99 9.19 -5.51 -30.36
N THR A 100 8.01 -6.07 -30.08
CA THR A 100 7.75 -6.84 -28.87
C THR A 100 7.28 -8.24 -29.26
N VAL A 101 8.00 -9.27 -28.81
CA VAL A 101 7.49 -10.64 -28.82
C VAL A 101 6.70 -10.81 -27.52
N LEU A 102 5.38 -10.99 -27.65
CA LEU A 102 4.54 -11.31 -26.50
C LEU A 102 4.81 -12.75 -26.06
N PRO A 103 4.88 -13.02 -24.76
CA PRO A 103 4.94 -14.40 -24.31
C PRO A 103 3.64 -15.13 -24.65
N PRO A 104 3.68 -16.44 -24.94
CA PRO A 104 2.47 -17.26 -25.06
C PRO A 104 1.61 -17.18 -23.78
N PRO A 105 0.29 -17.44 -23.87
CA PRO A 105 -0.55 -17.59 -22.68
C PRO A 105 0.09 -18.55 -21.65
N GLY A 106 -0.03 -18.22 -20.36
CA GLY A 106 0.52 -19.05 -19.27
C GLY A 106 1.95 -18.76 -18.81
N HIS A 107 2.69 -17.82 -19.43
CA HIS A 107 4.07 -17.49 -19.01
C HIS A 107 4.17 -16.66 -17.71
N GLY A 108 3.05 -16.38 -17.03
CA GLY A 108 3.00 -15.66 -15.78
C GLY A 108 3.40 -14.17 -15.86
N LEU A 109 3.40 -13.52 -14.70
CA LEU A 109 3.57 -12.06 -14.60
C LEU A 109 4.98 -11.59 -15.00
N ALA A 110 6.01 -12.38 -14.70
CA ALA A 110 7.39 -12.08 -15.12
C ALA A 110 7.53 -12.00 -16.65
N GLY A 111 6.77 -12.82 -17.40
CA GLY A 111 6.72 -12.75 -18.85
C GLY A 111 6.18 -11.40 -19.34
N ILE A 112 5.18 -10.82 -18.67
CA ILE A 112 4.63 -9.51 -19.03
C ILE A 112 5.68 -8.41 -18.81
N ALA A 113 6.31 -8.37 -17.63
CA ALA A 113 7.36 -7.39 -17.32
C ALA A 113 8.51 -7.43 -18.34
N SER A 114 8.98 -8.62 -18.71
CA SER A 114 10.07 -8.81 -19.68
C SER A 114 9.79 -8.29 -21.09
N THR A 115 8.53 -7.97 -21.43
CA THR A 115 8.22 -7.36 -22.72
C THR A 115 8.68 -5.90 -22.79
N PHE A 116 8.84 -5.22 -21.65
CA PHE A 116 9.23 -3.81 -21.61
C PHE A 116 10.77 -3.67 -21.58
N PRO A 117 11.35 -2.73 -22.36
CA PRO A 117 12.79 -2.46 -22.28
C PRO A 117 13.16 -1.88 -20.91
N PRO A 118 14.38 -2.14 -20.40
CA PRO A 118 14.83 -1.62 -19.10
C PRO A 118 14.70 -0.10 -19.00
N GLY A 119 14.08 0.37 -17.92
CA GLY A 119 13.81 1.80 -17.67
C GLY A 119 12.49 2.03 -16.92
N VAL A 120 12.11 3.30 -16.76
CA VAL A 120 11.00 3.71 -15.87
C VAL A 120 9.65 3.06 -16.16
N ALA A 121 9.37 2.69 -17.42
CA ALA A 121 8.15 1.98 -17.79
C ALA A 121 8.18 0.50 -17.40
N HIS A 122 9.34 -0.17 -17.55
CA HIS A 122 9.56 -1.53 -17.04
C HIS A 122 9.42 -1.53 -15.52
N ASP A 123 10.09 -0.61 -14.81
CA ASP A 123 10.08 -0.56 -13.35
C ASP A 123 8.68 -0.26 -12.78
N TYR A 124 7.88 0.54 -13.49
CA TYR A 124 6.46 0.75 -13.17
C TYR A 124 5.64 -0.54 -13.33
N VAL A 125 5.80 -1.23 -14.47
CA VAL A 125 5.06 -2.46 -14.77
C VAL A 125 5.44 -3.57 -13.79
N ASP A 126 6.73 -3.81 -13.56
CA ASP A 126 7.24 -4.78 -12.59
C ASP A 126 6.70 -4.54 -11.17
N ALA A 127 6.70 -3.28 -10.72
CA ALA A 127 6.18 -2.93 -9.40
C ALA A 127 4.67 -3.19 -9.26
N VAL A 128 3.86 -2.88 -10.29
CA VAL A 128 2.41 -3.18 -10.30
C VAL A 128 2.16 -4.69 -10.35
N LEU A 129 2.88 -5.41 -11.21
CA LEU A 129 2.72 -6.85 -11.39
C LEU A 129 3.14 -7.65 -10.16
N THR A 130 4.23 -7.27 -9.49
CA THR A 130 4.71 -7.99 -8.29
C THR A 130 3.72 -7.86 -7.13
N ASP A 131 2.96 -6.76 -7.07
CA ASP A 131 1.96 -6.52 -6.02
C ASP A 131 0.57 -7.09 -6.35
N GLN A 132 0.27 -7.34 -7.63
CA GLN A 132 -1.05 -7.75 -8.11
C GLN A 132 -1.66 -8.96 -7.36
N PRO A 133 -0.92 -10.06 -7.07
CA PRO A 133 -1.50 -11.24 -6.39
C PRO A 133 -1.96 -11.00 -4.96
N ALA A 134 -1.44 -9.97 -4.29
CA ALA A 134 -1.80 -9.57 -2.93
C ALA A 134 -2.64 -8.28 -2.90
N SER A 135 -3.03 -7.78 -4.07
CA SER A 135 -3.69 -6.48 -4.20
C SER A 135 -5.18 -6.55 -3.87
N LEU A 136 -5.66 -5.55 -3.13
CA LEU A 136 -7.04 -5.42 -2.70
C LEU A 136 -7.53 -3.98 -2.91
N GLY A 137 -8.81 -3.82 -3.23
CA GLY A 137 -9.48 -2.54 -3.34
C GLY A 137 -10.62 -2.47 -2.33
N LEU A 138 -10.72 -1.37 -1.59
CA LEU A 138 -11.83 -1.10 -0.69
C LEU A 138 -12.83 -0.15 -1.39
N PRO A 139 -14.05 -0.57 -1.75
CA PRO A 139 -15.07 0.31 -2.30
C PRO A 139 -15.39 1.50 -1.38
N VAL A 140 -15.83 2.63 -1.94
CA VAL A 140 -16.12 3.85 -1.15
C VAL A 140 -17.21 3.63 -0.09
N ARG A 141 -18.17 2.73 -0.36
CA ARG A 141 -19.27 2.40 0.57
C ARG A 141 -18.76 1.63 1.79
N ASP A 142 -17.84 0.71 1.59
CA ASP A 142 -17.20 -0.04 2.67
C ASP A 142 -16.23 0.87 3.45
N ALA A 143 -15.55 1.79 2.76
CA ALA A 143 -14.78 2.86 3.40
C ALA A 143 -15.66 3.80 4.24
N ALA A 144 -16.87 4.15 3.78
CA ALA A 144 -17.83 4.93 4.55
C ALA A 144 -18.27 4.18 5.82
N ALA A 145 -18.47 2.87 5.74
CA ALA A 145 -18.81 2.00 6.87
C ALA A 145 -17.64 1.68 7.82
N ALA A 146 -16.37 1.87 7.40
CA ALA A 146 -15.20 1.58 8.21
C ALA A 146 -15.22 2.34 9.57
N PRO A 147 -14.85 1.68 10.69
CA PRO A 147 -14.98 2.24 12.03
C PRO A 147 -14.07 3.46 12.25
N VAL A 148 -14.43 4.30 13.22
CA VAL A 148 -13.65 5.43 13.70
C VAL A 148 -13.23 5.23 15.16
N THR A 149 -12.08 5.78 15.53
CA THR A 149 -11.43 5.55 16.82
C THR A 149 -11.82 6.57 17.88
N SER A 150 -12.59 7.59 17.50
CA SER A 150 -13.25 8.55 18.40
C SER A 150 -14.09 7.87 19.48
N ASP A 151 -14.57 6.67 19.18
CA ASP A 151 -15.51 5.91 19.99
C ASP A 151 -14.78 5.05 21.05
N GLY A 152 -13.44 4.99 20.99
CA GLY A 152 -12.58 4.28 21.92
C GLY A 152 -12.15 5.13 23.15
N PRO A 153 -11.81 4.49 24.29
CA PRO A 153 -11.43 5.18 25.51
C PRO A 153 -9.98 5.73 25.42
N LEU A 154 -9.80 6.86 24.71
CA LEU A 154 -8.49 7.51 24.49
C LEU A 154 -7.67 7.66 25.78
N VAL A 155 -8.31 8.04 26.90
CA VAL A 155 -7.64 8.18 28.20
C VAL A 155 -7.04 6.86 28.69
N ALA A 156 -7.76 5.74 28.54
CA ALA A 156 -7.25 4.43 28.93
C ALA A 156 -6.08 3.99 28.03
N ALA A 157 -6.15 4.30 26.73
CA ALA A 157 -5.05 4.05 25.81
C ALA A 157 -3.81 4.89 26.11
N VAL A 158 -3.96 6.18 26.47
CA VAL A 158 -2.84 7.00 26.94
C VAL A 158 -2.23 6.40 28.20
N ILE A 159 -3.04 5.96 29.16
CA ILE A 159 -2.55 5.30 30.38
C ILE A 159 -1.76 4.03 30.04
N ALA A 160 -2.20 3.25 29.05
CA ALA A 160 -1.52 2.03 28.59
C ALA A 160 -0.20 2.29 27.83
N VAL A 161 -0.06 3.44 27.16
CA VAL A 161 1.21 3.91 26.59
C VAL A 161 2.12 4.46 27.70
N ALA A 162 1.58 5.29 28.60
CA ALA A 162 2.33 5.90 29.69
C ALA A 162 2.85 4.86 30.71
N SER A 163 2.12 3.76 30.93
CA SER A 163 2.57 2.67 31.83
C SER A 163 3.85 1.98 31.37
N GLN A 164 4.18 2.07 30.07
CA GLN A 164 5.41 1.53 29.49
C GLN A 164 6.67 2.27 29.97
N PHE A 165 6.53 3.49 30.48
CA PHE A 165 7.64 4.34 30.94
C PHE A 165 7.85 4.23 32.45
N ASP A 166 9.04 4.66 32.89
CA ASP A 166 9.37 4.75 34.32
C ASP A 166 8.31 5.57 35.09
N PRO A 167 7.98 5.20 36.35
CA PRO A 167 6.97 5.88 37.16
C PRO A 167 7.09 7.41 37.21
N ALA A 168 8.33 7.94 37.18
CA ALA A 168 8.61 9.37 37.19
C ALA A 168 8.22 10.10 35.89
N LEU A 169 8.20 9.40 34.74
CA LEU A 169 7.94 9.97 33.41
C LEU A 169 6.47 9.86 32.98
N ARG A 170 5.70 8.95 33.59
CA ARG A 170 4.35 8.56 33.12
C ARG A 170 3.39 9.74 32.99
N ARG A 171 3.44 10.68 33.94
CA ARG A 171 2.57 11.86 33.93
C ARG A 171 2.87 12.73 32.71
N ASP A 172 4.13 13.11 32.54
CA ASP A 172 4.54 14.00 31.45
C ASP A 172 4.24 13.37 30.09
N VAL A 173 4.57 12.08 29.91
CA VAL A 173 4.23 11.33 28.70
C VAL A 173 2.72 11.28 28.46
N ALA A 174 1.91 11.06 29.49
CA ALA A 174 0.46 11.09 29.35
C ALA A 174 -0.06 12.48 28.92
N GLU A 175 0.47 13.55 29.49
CA GLU A 175 0.12 14.94 29.12
C GLU A 175 0.51 15.23 27.65
N MET A 176 1.66 14.75 27.18
CA MET A 176 2.09 14.88 25.77
C MET A 176 1.11 14.22 24.78
N PHE A 177 0.50 13.09 25.14
CA PHE A 177 -0.44 12.35 24.28
C PHE A 177 -1.91 12.76 24.45
N LEU A 178 -2.31 13.32 25.61
CA LEU A 178 -3.69 13.78 25.89
C LEU A 178 -4.04 15.13 25.26
N HIS A 179 -3.05 15.92 24.82
CA HIS A 179 -3.32 17.22 24.22
C HIS A 179 -4.24 17.08 22.99
N ALA A 180 -5.24 17.95 22.84
CA ALA A 180 -6.25 17.91 21.76
C ALA A 180 -5.72 18.06 20.31
N SER A 181 -4.40 18.14 20.13
CA SER A 181 -3.72 18.16 18.81
C SER A 181 -2.88 16.90 18.56
N SER A 182 -2.68 16.08 19.59
CA SER A 182 -2.16 14.72 19.49
C SER A 182 -3.21 13.86 18.79
N HIS A 183 -2.77 13.15 17.76
CA HIS A 183 -3.55 12.10 17.10
C HIS A 183 -2.72 10.82 16.92
N ALA A 184 -1.54 10.74 17.57
CA ALA A 184 -0.65 9.58 17.50
C ALA A 184 -1.38 8.27 17.80
N ILE A 185 -2.07 8.21 18.95
CA ILE A 185 -2.77 6.98 19.36
C ILE A 185 -4.05 6.80 18.52
N GLN A 186 -4.83 7.86 18.30
CA GLN A 186 -6.10 7.78 17.55
C GLN A 186 -5.94 7.31 16.10
N VAL A 187 -4.81 7.61 15.47
CA VAL A 187 -4.62 7.43 14.03
C VAL A 187 -3.53 6.39 13.69
N HIS A 188 -2.74 5.96 14.68
CA HIS A 188 -1.64 4.99 14.54
C HIS A 188 -1.46 4.02 15.73
N GLY A 189 -2.39 4.00 16.69
CA GLY A 189 -2.36 3.07 17.84
C GLY A 189 -2.93 1.68 17.54
N PRO A 190 -2.81 0.72 18.47
CA PRO A 190 -3.13 -0.69 18.25
C PRO A 190 -4.61 -1.00 18.03
N TYR A 191 -5.51 -0.09 18.37
CA TYR A 191 -6.96 -0.27 18.18
C TYR A 191 -7.48 0.08 16.77
N VAL A 192 -6.59 0.21 15.77
CA VAL A 192 -6.79 0.72 14.39
C VAL A 192 -8.24 1.00 13.94
N ALA A 193 -9.01 0.09 13.34
CA ALA A 193 -8.70 -1.29 12.91
C ALA A 193 -8.10 -1.34 11.49
N ASP A 194 -8.14 -2.50 10.80
CA ASP A 194 -7.59 -2.68 9.45
C ASP A 194 -8.41 -1.95 8.39
N GLU A 195 -9.73 -2.05 8.47
CA GLU A 195 -10.68 -1.38 7.58
C GLU A 195 -10.53 0.15 7.66
N ALA A 196 -10.21 0.67 8.84
CA ALA A 196 -9.91 2.09 9.06
C ALA A 196 -8.59 2.50 8.41
N LEU A 197 -7.55 1.66 8.45
CA LEU A 197 -6.30 1.91 7.70
C LEU A 197 -6.54 1.86 6.19
N GLN A 198 -7.29 0.87 5.69
CA GLN A 198 -7.66 0.73 4.28
C GLN A 198 -8.46 1.95 3.79
N ALA A 199 -9.49 2.38 4.53
CA ALA A 199 -10.28 3.57 4.21
C ALA A 199 -9.41 4.85 4.21
N ARG A 200 -8.43 4.93 5.13
CA ARG A 200 -7.48 6.04 5.19
C ARG A 200 -6.52 6.08 4.00
N ILE A 201 -5.93 4.96 3.59
CA ILE A 201 -5.01 4.98 2.45
C ILE A 201 -5.76 5.17 1.12
N THR A 202 -6.88 4.47 0.93
CA THR A 202 -7.60 4.42 -0.35
C THR A 202 -8.49 5.64 -0.59
N TRP A 203 -9.11 6.19 0.46
CA TRP A 203 -10.06 7.30 0.33
C TRP A 203 -9.74 8.49 1.23
N ARG A 204 -8.56 8.51 1.88
CA ARG A 204 -8.15 9.56 2.83
C ARG A 204 -9.09 9.76 4.03
N LYS A 205 -9.99 8.81 4.33
CA LYS A 205 -10.87 8.89 5.51
C LYS A 205 -10.03 8.95 6.78
N ASP A 206 -10.31 9.89 7.66
CA ASP A 206 -9.59 10.02 8.93
C ASP A 206 -10.04 8.94 9.94
N PRO A 207 -9.15 8.06 10.45
CA PRO A 207 -9.52 7.07 11.46
C PRO A 207 -10.04 7.70 12.75
N ALA A 208 -9.61 8.92 13.09
CA ALA A 208 -10.10 9.62 14.27
C ALA A 208 -11.49 10.25 14.10
N GLY A 209 -12.12 10.12 12.92
CA GLY A 209 -13.49 10.60 12.66
C GLY A 209 -13.65 12.12 12.76
N ARG A 210 -12.57 12.92 12.63
CA ARG A 210 -12.63 14.37 12.83
C ARG A 210 -13.46 15.05 11.75
N THR A 211 -14.39 15.90 12.18
CA THR A 211 -15.30 16.68 11.32
C THR A 211 -14.86 18.13 11.11
N THR A 212 -13.60 18.47 11.46
CA THR A 212 -13.06 19.82 11.18
C THR A 212 -12.87 20.02 9.67
N PRO A 213 -12.85 21.26 9.15
CA PRO A 213 -12.73 21.51 7.71
C PRO A 213 -11.53 20.82 7.02
N GLU A 214 -10.45 20.57 7.76
CA GLU A 214 -9.24 19.92 7.26
C GLU A 214 -9.30 18.38 7.24
N HIS A 215 -10.30 17.78 7.90
CA HIS A 215 -10.45 16.33 8.08
C HIS A 215 -11.82 15.79 7.63
N VAL A 216 -12.80 16.67 7.40
CA VAL A 216 -14.12 16.29 6.93
C VAL A 216 -14.01 15.45 5.66
N TRP A 217 -14.80 14.39 5.63
CA TRP A 217 -14.79 13.38 4.57
C TRP A 217 -16.24 13.18 4.15
N THR A 218 -16.55 13.43 2.87
CA THR A 218 -17.91 13.28 2.35
C THR A 218 -17.90 12.53 1.02
N VAL A 219 -19.00 11.81 0.77
CA VAL A 219 -19.23 11.03 -0.46
C VAL A 219 -20.36 11.67 -1.25
N GLY A 220 -20.14 11.91 -2.54
CA GLY A 220 -21.13 12.38 -3.49
C GLY A 220 -22.12 11.28 -3.92
N PRO A 221 -23.21 11.65 -4.62
CA PRO A 221 -24.19 10.68 -5.13
C PRO A 221 -23.64 9.81 -6.28
N ASP A 222 -22.51 10.21 -6.86
CA ASP A 222 -21.74 9.57 -7.92
C ASP A 222 -20.48 8.86 -7.39
N ASP A 223 -20.48 8.49 -6.11
CA ASP A 223 -19.37 7.83 -5.40
C ASP A 223 -18.05 8.67 -5.39
N THR A 224 -18.08 9.96 -5.79
CA THR A 224 -16.98 10.92 -5.62
C THR A 224 -16.69 11.19 -4.14
N VAL A 225 -15.44 11.55 -3.80
CA VAL A 225 -15.03 11.79 -2.41
C VAL A 225 -14.28 13.11 -2.26
N THR A 226 -14.76 13.94 -1.33
CA THR A 226 -14.08 15.21 -0.97
C THR A 226 -13.52 15.14 0.45
N THR A 227 -12.24 15.51 0.59
CA THR A 227 -11.57 15.71 1.88
C THR A 227 -10.25 16.47 1.70
N GLU A 228 -9.92 17.33 2.67
CA GLU A 228 -8.61 18.00 2.77
C GLU A 228 -7.56 17.16 3.52
N HIS A 229 -7.95 16.00 4.09
CA HIS A 229 -7.05 15.16 4.85
C HIS A 229 -5.94 14.59 3.95
N ARG A 230 -4.68 14.88 4.31
CA ARG A 230 -3.51 14.47 3.53
C ARG A 230 -2.96 13.13 4.01
N VAL A 231 -3.12 12.11 3.17
CA VAL A 231 -2.53 10.78 3.36
C VAL A 231 -1.65 10.45 2.15
N GLY A 232 -0.45 9.93 2.41
CA GLY A 232 0.47 9.46 1.36
C GLY A 232 0.02 8.13 0.74
N ALA A 233 0.98 7.41 0.14
CA ALA A 233 0.78 6.06 -0.41
C ALA A 233 1.04 4.94 0.62
N VAL A 234 1.06 5.26 1.92
CA VAL A 234 1.23 4.32 3.04
C VAL A 234 0.37 4.80 4.22
N ALA A 235 -0.31 3.86 4.89
CA ALA A 235 -0.92 4.06 6.19
C ALA A 235 -0.57 2.85 7.09
N GLY A 236 -0.29 3.07 8.37
CA GLY A 236 0.05 1.98 9.29
C GLY A 236 -0.13 2.38 10.75
N ARG A 237 -0.17 1.38 11.61
CA ARG A 237 -0.26 1.49 13.07
C ARG A 237 0.83 0.65 13.73
N PHE A 238 1.06 0.89 15.01
CA PHE A 238 1.74 -0.07 15.88
C PHE A 238 0.71 -1.04 16.46
N ASP A 239 1.01 -2.33 16.51
CA ASP A 239 0.07 -3.36 16.97
C ASP A 239 0.07 -3.59 18.49
N SER A 240 0.94 -2.89 19.22
CA SER A 240 0.88 -2.82 20.69
C SER A 240 1.17 -1.41 21.22
N PHE A 241 0.72 -1.15 22.46
CA PHE A 241 1.09 0.08 23.18
C PHE A 241 2.58 0.14 23.52
N GLU A 242 3.24 -1.02 23.64
CA GLU A 242 4.69 -1.12 23.81
C GLU A 242 5.43 -0.66 22.55
N ALA A 243 5.04 -1.18 21.39
CA ALA A 243 5.59 -0.79 20.08
C ALA A 243 5.38 0.71 19.80
N LEU A 244 4.20 1.27 20.12
CA LEU A 244 3.95 2.71 20.03
C LEU A 244 4.82 3.54 21.00
N ALA A 245 5.16 3.00 22.18
CA ALA A 245 5.98 3.69 23.17
C ALA A 245 7.49 3.68 22.82
N LYS A 246 7.99 2.59 22.22
CA LYS A 246 9.41 2.36 21.89
C LYS A 246 10.13 3.55 21.25
N PRO A 247 9.61 4.22 20.21
CA PRO A 247 10.26 5.39 19.61
C PRO A 247 10.46 6.56 20.58
N LEU A 248 9.47 6.83 21.45
CA LEU A 248 9.58 7.90 22.45
C LEU A 248 10.49 7.50 23.62
N LYS A 249 10.51 6.23 24.01
CA LYS A 249 11.48 5.70 25.00
C LYS A 249 12.91 5.95 24.54
N ALA A 250 13.27 5.51 23.33
CA ALA A 250 14.60 5.70 22.78
C ALA A 250 15.03 7.17 22.74
N LEU A 251 14.10 8.09 22.40
CA LEU A 251 14.37 9.53 22.47
C LEU A 251 14.61 10.05 23.90
N ILE A 252 13.86 9.58 24.89
CA ILE A 252 14.06 10.01 26.28
C ILE A 252 15.38 9.43 26.83
N GLU A 253 15.62 8.14 26.63
CA GLU A 253 16.82 7.41 27.08
C GLU A 253 18.10 8.01 26.48
N GLY A 254 18.17 8.14 25.16
CA GLY A 254 19.34 8.74 24.49
C GLY A 254 19.53 10.24 24.72
N ASN A 255 18.57 10.91 25.37
CA ASN A 255 18.72 12.28 25.89
C ASN A 255 18.80 12.34 27.43
N GLY A 256 19.35 11.28 28.05
CA GLY A 256 19.67 11.25 29.47
C GLY A 256 18.53 10.83 30.39
N GLY A 257 17.52 10.12 29.87
CA GLY A 257 16.45 9.52 30.66
C GLY A 257 15.44 10.49 31.27
N THR A 258 15.37 11.76 30.80
CA THR A 258 14.51 12.78 31.40
C THR A 258 13.74 13.60 30.38
N ILE A 259 12.55 14.08 30.77
CA ILE A 259 11.75 15.03 29.98
C ILE A 259 12.48 16.35 29.78
N ALA A 260 13.28 16.81 30.76
CA ALA A 260 14.12 17.99 30.60
C ALA A 260 15.16 17.81 29.48
N GLY A 261 15.81 16.64 29.41
CA GLY A 261 16.73 16.26 28.33
C GLY A 261 16.03 16.18 26.97
N LEU A 262 14.88 15.50 26.88
CA LEU A 262 14.04 15.50 25.68
C LEU A 262 13.68 16.93 25.24
N HIS A 263 13.21 17.78 26.15
CA HIS A 263 12.85 19.17 25.85
C HIS A 263 14.05 20.02 25.40
N ALA A 264 15.26 19.72 25.86
CA ALA A 264 16.49 20.37 25.38
C ALA A 264 16.81 19.92 23.93
N TYR A 265 16.74 18.62 23.65
CA TYR A 265 16.92 18.08 22.30
C TYR A 265 15.88 18.62 21.30
N LEU A 266 14.59 18.65 21.67
CA LEU A 266 13.52 19.18 20.83
C LEU A 266 13.71 20.67 20.48
N LYS A 267 14.29 21.47 21.40
CA LYS A 267 14.67 22.87 21.11
C LYS A 267 15.83 22.99 20.12
N LEU A 268 16.77 22.04 20.15
CA LEU A 268 17.91 22.01 19.22
C LEU A 268 17.49 21.61 17.81
N VAL A 269 16.70 20.53 17.67
CA VAL A 269 16.29 20.00 16.35
C VAL A 269 15.02 20.67 15.78
N GLY A 270 14.28 21.41 16.61
CA GLY A 270 13.06 22.12 16.23
C GLY A 270 12.99 23.55 16.77
N PRO A 271 13.98 24.43 16.50
CA PRO A 271 14.07 25.76 17.12
C PRO A 271 12.86 26.67 16.82
N GLN A 272 12.13 26.40 15.73
CA GLN A 272 10.88 27.09 15.36
C GLN A 272 9.62 26.55 16.07
N GLY A 273 9.77 25.67 17.07
CA GLY A 273 8.65 25.07 17.80
C GLY A 273 7.99 23.88 17.08
N GLN A 274 8.64 23.29 16.08
CA GLN A 274 8.26 22.00 15.51
C GLN A 274 9.51 21.14 15.31
N ALA A 275 9.51 19.92 15.85
CA ALA A 275 10.56 18.92 15.63
C ALA A 275 9.98 17.75 14.83
N ARG A 276 10.72 17.30 13.81
CA ARG A 276 10.35 16.20 12.92
C ARG A 276 11.47 15.17 12.96
N ILE A 277 11.27 14.10 13.71
CA ILE A 277 12.32 13.15 14.04
C ILE A 277 11.98 11.78 13.44
N PHE A 278 12.96 11.16 12.81
CA PHE A 278 12.93 9.75 12.46
C PHE A 278 13.78 8.97 13.48
N VAL A 279 13.17 7.99 14.13
CA VAL A 279 13.83 7.06 15.04
C VAL A 279 13.96 5.72 14.28
N PRO A 280 15.19 5.31 13.91
CA PRO A 280 15.42 4.02 13.27
C PRO A 280 14.89 2.83 14.08
N ALA A 281 14.48 1.75 13.41
CA ALA A 281 13.90 0.58 14.06
C ALA A 281 14.86 -0.09 15.06
N ASP A 282 16.13 -0.22 14.69
CA ASP A 282 17.21 -0.74 15.55
C ASP A 282 17.44 0.15 16.79
N VAL A 283 17.39 1.48 16.63
CA VAL A 283 17.48 2.45 17.73
C VAL A 283 16.24 2.43 18.63
N ALA A 284 15.05 2.19 18.07
CA ALA A 284 13.81 2.07 18.83
C ALA A 284 13.60 0.69 19.48
N GLY A 285 14.34 -0.34 19.06
CA GLY A 285 14.05 -1.73 19.39
C GLY A 285 12.76 -2.26 18.76
N LEU A 286 12.35 -1.71 17.61
CA LEU A 286 11.19 -2.16 16.82
C LEU A 286 11.57 -3.37 15.96
N GLY A 287 10.77 -4.44 16.04
CA GLY A 287 10.91 -5.65 15.24
C GLY A 287 9.79 -5.84 14.21
N PRO A 288 9.92 -6.86 13.33
CA PRO A 288 8.82 -7.40 12.55
C PRO A 288 7.58 -7.73 13.41
N ASP A 289 6.41 -7.71 12.78
CA ASP A 289 5.10 -8.01 13.39
C ASP A 289 4.67 -7.05 14.52
N GLU A 290 5.43 -5.98 14.78
CA GLU A 290 5.02 -4.89 15.68
C GLU A 290 4.23 -3.78 14.96
N THR A 291 4.14 -3.83 13.63
CA THR A 291 3.41 -2.85 12.82
C THR A 291 2.60 -3.47 11.70
N THR A 292 1.33 -3.04 11.61
CA THR A 292 0.41 -3.41 10.54
C THR A 292 0.09 -2.18 9.72
N GLY A 293 0.14 -2.33 8.41
CA GLY A 293 -0.22 -1.26 7.50
C GLY A 293 -0.63 -1.73 6.12
N PHE A 294 -0.92 -0.73 5.30
CA PHE A 294 -1.22 -0.87 3.89
C PHE A 294 -0.40 0.15 3.11
N ARG A 295 0.01 -0.21 1.90
CA ARG A 295 0.65 0.70 0.93
C ARG A 295 -0.02 0.58 -0.43
N GLY A 296 0.14 1.60 -1.27
CA GLY A 296 -0.31 1.53 -2.65
C GLY A 296 0.33 0.37 -3.41
N SER A 297 -0.45 -0.33 -4.23
CA SER A 297 0.08 -1.31 -5.18
C SER A 297 1.02 -0.62 -6.18
N GLY A 298 2.21 -1.18 -6.38
CA GLY A 298 3.30 -0.58 -7.15
C GLY A 298 4.03 0.59 -6.46
N ALA A 299 3.59 1.07 -5.29
CA ALA A 299 4.15 2.27 -4.63
C ALA A 299 5.49 2.02 -3.89
N ARG A 300 6.40 1.23 -4.48
CA ARG A 300 7.66 0.76 -3.87
C ARG A 300 8.79 1.79 -3.86
N SER A 301 8.72 2.82 -4.71
CA SER A 301 9.66 3.94 -4.72
C SER A 301 8.93 5.27 -4.51
N HIS A 302 9.66 6.34 -4.18
CA HIS A 302 9.08 7.68 -4.00
C HIS A 302 8.27 8.16 -5.21
N ASP A 303 8.77 7.93 -6.43
CA ASP A 303 8.12 8.43 -7.65
C ASP A 303 6.91 7.57 -8.04
N LEU A 304 6.99 6.25 -7.84
CA LEU A 304 5.84 5.36 -7.99
C LEU A 304 4.76 5.63 -6.93
N ALA A 305 5.15 5.96 -5.70
CA ALA A 305 4.24 6.40 -4.64
C ALA A 305 3.54 7.73 -5.00
N GLN A 306 4.24 8.68 -5.64
CA GLN A 306 3.59 9.88 -6.18
C GLN A 306 2.63 9.55 -7.33
N HIS A 307 2.98 8.60 -8.20
CA HIS A 307 2.10 8.16 -9.29
C HIS A 307 0.82 7.50 -8.76
N TRP A 308 0.94 6.60 -7.78
CA TRP A 308 -0.20 5.97 -7.11
C TRP A 308 -1.06 7.00 -6.38
N THR A 309 -0.44 7.92 -5.63
CA THR A 309 -1.15 9.02 -4.92
C THR A 309 -1.99 9.84 -5.90
N LYS A 310 -1.41 10.27 -7.02
CA LYS A 310 -2.11 11.03 -8.06
C LYS A 310 -3.25 10.24 -8.71
N ALA A 311 -3.06 8.95 -8.98
CA ALA A 311 -4.12 8.10 -9.52
C ALA A 311 -5.28 7.89 -8.53
N ARG A 312 -4.99 7.77 -7.23
CA ARG A 312 -6.01 7.69 -6.17
C ARG A 312 -6.79 8.99 -6.11
N ASP A 313 -6.10 10.12 -6.11
CA ASP A 313 -6.73 11.43 -6.00
C ASP A 313 -7.68 11.68 -7.19
N TYR A 314 -7.33 11.24 -8.40
CA TYR A 314 -8.23 11.20 -9.56
C TYR A 314 -9.42 10.25 -9.37
N ALA A 315 -9.21 9.03 -8.85
CA ALA A 315 -10.29 8.10 -8.57
C ALA A 315 -11.31 8.68 -7.57
N MET A 316 -10.84 9.40 -6.55
CA MET A 316 -11.68 10.15 -5.62
C MET A 316 -12.44 11.30 -6.29
N GLU A 317 -11.77 12.06 -7.17
CA GLU A 317 -12.35 13.22 -7.87
C GLU A 317 -13.47 12.83 -8.86
N VAL A 318 -13.40 11.64 -9.47
CA VAL A 318 -14.35 11.22 -10.52
C VAL A 318 -15.24 10.01 -10.16
N GLY A 319 -15.18 9.52 -8.92
CA GLY A 319 -15.98 8.38 -8.47
C GLY A 319 -15.57 7.05 -9.12
N ALA A 320 -14.29 6.89 -9.46
CA ALA A 320 -13.78 5.66 -10.07
C ALA A 320 -13.59 4.53 -9.04
N ALA A 321 -13.25 3.33 -9.51
CA ALA A 321 -12.88 2.23 -8.63
C ALA A 321 -11.65 2.59 -7.77
N PRO A 322 -11.53 2.06 -6.54
CA PRO A 322 -10.40 2.36 -5.67
C PRO A 322 -9.06 1.96 -6.31
N MET A 323 -8.05 2.83 -6.18
CA MET A 323 -6.68 2.41 -6.46
C MET A 323 -6.29 1.29 -5.49
N PRO A 324 -5.75 0.16 -5.98
CA PRO A 324 -5.50 -0.99 -5.13
C PRO A 324 -4.31 -0.78 -4.21
N ILE A 325 -4.38 -1.44 -3.06
CA ILE A 325 -3.40 -1.44 -1.98
C ILE A 325 -2.94 -2.87 -1.69
N VAL A 326 -1.85 -3.02 -0.95
CA VAL A 326 -1.38 -4.29 -0.40
C VAL A 326 -1.10 -4.13 1.08
N ALA A 327 -1.34 -5.18 1.86
CA ALA A 327 -0.91 -5.26 3.26
C ALA A 327 0.63 -5.19 3.34
N THR A 328 1.17 -4.57 4.39
CA THR A 328 2.60 -4.37 4.58
C THR A 328 2.93 -4.19 6.05
N ASP A 329 4.00 -4.83 6.53
CA ASP A 329 4.67 -4.44 7.77
C ASP A 329 5.81 -3.49 7.39
N GLN A 330 5.73 -2.24 7.85
CA GLN A 330 6.75 -1.22 7.55
C GLN A 330 8.13 -1.56 8.14
N ILE A 331 8.19 -2.35 9.22
CA ILE A 331 9.44 -2.72 9.87
C ILE A 331 10.08 -3.93 9.17
N ALA A 332 9.31 -4.98 8.88
CA ALA A 332 9.83 -6.17 8.18
C ALA A 332 10.23 -5.91 6.72
N THR A 333 9.52 -5.01 6.01
CA THR A 333 9.72 -4.81 4.55
C THR A 333 10.41 -3.49 4.18
N GLY A 334 10.80 -2.69 5.18
CA GLY A 334 11.46 -1.40 4.96
C GLY A 334 12.93 -1.50 4.56
N SER A 335 13.41 -0.53 3.79
CA SER A 335 14.82 -0.41 3.42
C SER A 335 15.67 0.31 4.46
N ASP A 336 15.04 1.18 5.26
CA ASP A 336 15.61 1.84 6.44
C ASP A 336 14.43 2.07 7.42
N PRO A 337 13.91 0.98 8.00
CA PRO A 337 12.66 0.99 8.75
C PRO A 337 12.79 1.76 10.07
N GLY A 338 11.66 2.24 10.59
CA GLY A 338 11.60 2.85 11.90
C GLY A 338 10.28 3.57 12.15
N ALA A 339 10.30 4.55 13.04
CA ALA A 339 9.16 5.37 13.39
C ALA A 339 9.46 6.86 13.18
N VAL A 340 8.45 7.58 12.70
CA VAL A 340 8.44 9.04 12.68
C VAL A 340 7.72 9.54 13.92
N ILE A 341 8.31 10.53 14.61
CA ILE A 341 7.63 11.31 15.65
C ILE A 341 7.67 12.79 15.28
N ILE A 342 6.52 13.45 15.34
CA ILE A 342 6.40 14.89 15.16
C ILE A 342 6.01 15.50 16.49
N PHE A 343 6.85 16.40 17.00
CA PHE A 343 6.54 17.22 18.17
C PHE A 343 6.22 18.64 17.74
N ARG A 344 5.33 19.30 18.47
CA ARG A 344 5.07 20.73 18.36
C ARG A 344 5.13 21.36 19.74
N LYS A 345 5.66 22.57 19.81
CA LYS A 345 5.61 23.38 21.01
C LYS A 345 4.29 24.17 21.04
N ILE A 346 3.54 24.05 22.14
CA ILE A 346 2.33 24.83 22.39
C ILE A 346 2.48 25.46 23.78
N GLY A 347 2.49 26.80 23.84
CA GLY A 347 2.88 27.53 25.05
C GLY A 347 4.32 27.21 25.47
N THR A 348 4.48 26.70 26.69
CA THR A 348 5.77 26.23 27.23
C THR A 348 6.14 24.82 26.77
N ASP A 349 5.15 24.01 26.40
CA ASP A 349 5.23 22.57 26.48
C ASP A 349 5.41 21.94 25.09
N TRP A 350 6.09 20.80 25.03
CA TRP A 350 6.20 20.00 23.83
C TRP A 350 5.15 18.90 23.86
N ILE A 351 4.34 18.80 22.80
CA ILE A 351 3.35 17.75 22.64
C ILE A 351 3.74 16.81 21.50
N VAL A 352 3.35 15.55 21.60
CA VAL A 352 3.40 14.62 20.46
C VAL A 352 2.21 14.95 19.57
N ILE A 353 2.45 15.39 18.34
CA ILE A 353 1.39 15.59 17.34
C ILE A 353 1.01 14.24 16.75
N THR A 354 2.00 13.47 16.30
CA THR A 354 1.80 12.11 15.76
C THR A 354 3.06 11.28 15.94
N CYS A 355 2.87 9.96 16.00
CA CYS A 355 3.92 8.94 15.95
C CYS A 355 3.42 7.84 15.01
N TYR A 356 4.21 7.42 14.02
CA TYR A 356 3.79 6.40 13.05
C TYR A 356 4.97 5.58 12.48
N PRO A 357 4.76 4.30 12.13
CA PRO A 357 5.79 3.47 11.53
C PRO A 357 6.02 3.82 10.05
N THR A 358 7.25 3.67 9.57
CA THR A 358 7.64 3.96 8.19
C THR A 358 8.73 2.99 7.70
N ALA A 359 8.68 2.65 6.42
CA ALA A 359 9.62 1.76 5.74
C ALA A 359 10.97 2.44 5.38
N ALA A 360 11.01 3.78 5.42
CA ALA A 360 12.16 4.63 5.15
C ALA A 360 12.00 6.01 5.82
N PRO A 361 13.08 6.73 6.13
CA PRO A 361 13.01 8.10 6.64
C PRO A 361 12.37 9.04 5.60
N PRO A 362 11.33 9.82 5.96
CA PRO A 362 10.77 10.80 5.04
C PRO A 362 11.73 11.99 4.84
N LYS A 363 11.61 12.66 3.70
CA LYS A 363 12.36 13.90 3.41
C LYS A 363 12.07 14.97 4.48
N ASN A 364 13.12 15.66 4.93
CA ASN A 364 13.08 16.72 5.96
C ASN A 364 12.76 16.23 7.40
N PHE A 365 13.21 15.02 7.76
CA PHE A 365 13.20 14.51 9.13
C PHE A 365 14.64 14.38 9.66
N THR A 366 14.88 14.78 10.90
CA THR A 366 16.15 14.58 11.59
C THR A 366 16.26 13.12 12.03
N ARG A 367 17.28 12.39 11.57
CA ARG A 367 17.56 11.04 12.09
C ARG A 367 18.06 11.14 13.53
N PHE A 368 17.47 10.36 14.42
CA PHE A 368 17.97 10.15 15.78
C PHE A 368 18.94 8.96 15.82
N GLY A 369 19.95 9.01 16.70
CA GLY A 369 20.87 7.88 16.96
C GLY A 369 21.88 7.53 15.87
N GLY A 370 21.87 8.22 14.72
CA GLY A 370 22.86 8.01 13.65
C GLY A 370 24.06 8.95 13.76
N SER A 371 25.24 8.48 13.35
CA SER A 371 26.31 9.37 12.90
C SER A 371 25.82 10.16 11.68
N THR A 372 26.03 11.48 11.68
CA THR A 372 25.76 12.34 10.53
C THR A 372 26.45 11.80 9.27
N PRO A 373 25.81 11.78 8.09
CA PRO A 373 26.51 11.56 6.82
C PRO A 373 27.50 12.71 6.52
#